data_AF-A0A2T5NKD2-F1
#
_entry.id   AF-A0A2T5NKD2-F1
#
_cell.length_a   1.000
_cell.length_b   1.000
_cell.length_c   1.000
_cell.angle_alpha   90.00
_cell.angle_beta   90.00
_cell.angle_gamma   90.00
#
_symmetry.space_group_name_H-M   'P 1'
#
loop_
_entity.id
_entity.type
_entity.pdbx_description
1 polymer ?
#
loop_
_entity_poly.entity_id
_entity_poly.type
_entity_poly.pdbx_seq_one_letter_code
_entity_poly.pdbx_strand_id
1 'polypeptide(L)'
;MTFTVLGAFVTDQVVLPAAPSQLVLSLFPGVDLLGRGFEAEGFSVVRGPDLIYGGDIRQFRVVPGRFDGVIGGPPCPDFSKARRSEPSGYGLEMLGEFRRVVLEARPLWWLMENVAGVPDMVLPGYSHQRIDINASECGLQQNRLRHFQFGHCDGLVLTVNRLPARVDVEPCCTASEGTQQGKRDWLRFCQLQGLRDGIDLPAFTLGARYRAVGNGVPVDMARMMASGILSLRDPDDVKVCQCGCGREVEGRARLATPACRKRQQRKRDSAGVIRSSLVTL
;
A
#
# COMPACT_ATOMS: atom_id res chain seq x y z
N MET A 1 -30.35 -7.21 -63.42
CA MET A 1 -30.26 -6.31 -62.26
C MET A 1 -28.98 -6.63 -61.51
N THR A 2 -27.96 -5.82 -61.70
CA THR A 2 -26.65 -5.89 -61.05
C THR A 2 -26.79 -5.28 -59.66
N PHE A 3 -26.48 -6.05 -58.62
CA PHE A 3 -26.28 -5.50 -57.27
C PHE A 3 -24.78 -5.37 -57.01
N THR A 4 -24.31 -4.14 -57.07
CA THR A 4 -23.00 -3.71 -56.58
C THR A 4 -23.09 -3.62 -55.06
N VAL A 5 -22.23 -4.31 -54.32
CA VAL A 5 -21.98 -4.02 -52.90
C VAL A 5 -20.53 -3.57 -52.75
N LEU A 6 -20.35 -2.25 -52.73
CA LEU A 6 -19.20 -1.60 -52.13
C LEU A 6 -19.30 -1.76 -50.61
N GLY A 7 -18.16 -1.95 -49.93
CA GLY A 7 -18.09 -1.76 -48.48
C GLY A 7 -16.90 -2.42 -47.84
N ALA A 8 -15.70 -1.85 -48.03
CA ALA A 8 -14.57 -2.12 -47.16
C ALA A 8 -14.83 -1.51 -45.77
N PHE A 9 -14.70 -2.32 -44.73
CA PHE A 9 -14.39 -1.85 -43.38
C PHE A 9 -13.29 -2.76 -42.83
N VAL A 10 -12.05 -2.46 -43.21
CA VAL A 10 -10.90 -2.84 -42.39
C VAL A 10 -10.96 -1.89 -41.21
N THR A 11 -11.50 -2.36 -40.09
CA THR A 11 -11.34 -1.65 -38.83
C THR A 11 -9.87 -1.78 -38.47
N ASP A 12 -9.18 -0.65 -38.50
CA ASP A 12 -7.90 -0.44 -37.83
C ASP A 12 -8.15 -0.70 -36.35
N GLN A 13 -8.03 -1.96 -35.92
CA GLN A 13 -7.90 -2.27 -34.52
C GLN A 13 -6.52 -1.77 -34.13
N VAL A 14 -6.49 -0.56 -33.58
CA VAL A 14 -5.38 -0.10 -32.76
C VAL A 14 -5.16 -1.20 -31.72
N VAL A 15 -4.15 -2.03 -31.96
CA VAL A 15 -3.64 -2.96 -30.97
C VAL A 15 -3.09 -2.07 -29.87
N LEU A 16 -3.91 -1.83 -28.84
CA LEU A 16 -3.41 -1.31 -27.58
C LEU A 16 -2.29 -2.25 -27.17
N PRO A 17 -1.08 -1.74 -26.81
CA PRO A 17 -0.02 -2.60 -26.33
C PRO A 17 -0.62 -3.48 -25.23
N ALA A 18 -0.45 -4.81 -25.38
CA ALA A 18 -0.86 -5.75 -24.35
C ALA A 18 -0.39 -5.16 -23.01
N ALA A 19 -1.31 -4.98 -22.07
CA ALA A 19 -0.99 -4.34 -20.80
C ALA A 19 0.32 -4.97 -20.27
N PRO A 20 1.34 -4.16 -19.89
CA PRO A 20 2.57 -4.72 -19.35
C PRO A 20 2.17 -5.66 -18.22
N SER A 21 2.69 -6.89 -18.22
CA SER A 21 2.25 -7.92 -17.26
C SER A 21 2.18 -7.33 -15.85
N GLN A 22 1.07 -7.61 -15.15
CA GLN A 22 0.73 -7.03 -13.85
C GLN A 22 0.62 -8.13 -12.79
N LEU A 23 1.52 -9.11 -12.86
CA LEU A 23 1.51 -10.25 -11.96
C LEU A 23 2.22 -9.88 -10.65
N VAL A 24 1.45 -9.85 -9.56
CA VAL A 24 1.90 -9.35 -8.26
C VAL A 24 1.83 -10.43 -7.20
N LEU A 25 2.89 -10.52 -6.39
CA LEU A 25 2.93 -11.37 -5.20
C LEU A 25 2.49 -10.57 -3.97
N SER A 26 1.43 -11.01 -3.28
CA SER A 26 0.94 -10.41 -2.03
C SER A 26 1.47 -11.16 -0.80
N LEU A 27 2.39 -10.55 -0.06
CA LEU A 27 2.97 -11.08 1.17
C LEU A 27 2.21 -10.58 2.40
N PHE A 28 2.12 -11.42 3.43
CA PHE A 28 1.32 -11.15 4.63
C PHE A 28 -0.14 -10.79 4.28
N PRO A 29 -0.80 -11.57 3.40
CA PRO A 29 -2.08 -11.16 2.83
C PRO A 29 -3.17 -11.01 3.89
N GLY A 30 -3.21 -11.83 4.94
CA GLY A 30 -4.39 -11.95 5.79
C GLY A 30 -5.63 -12.22 4.91
N VAL A 31 -6.70 -11.43 5.06
CA VAL A 31 -7.87 -11.48 4.13
C VAL A 31 -7.67 -10.68 2.83
N ASP A 32 -6.44 -10.25 2.57
CA ASP A 32 -5.88 -9.67 1.35
C ASP A 32 -6.61 -8.43 0.83
N LEU A 33 -6.93 -7.49 1.72
CA LEU A 33 -7.56 -6.22 1.30
C LEU A 33 -6.62 -5.35 0.44
N LEU A 34 -5.30 -5.48 0.62
CA LEU A 34 -4.30 -4.84 -0.23
C LEU A 34 -4.36 -5.44 -1.64
N GLY A 35 -4.28 -6.77 -1.75
CA GLY A 35 -4.45 -7.47 -3.03
C GLY A 35 -5.79 -7.18 -3.70
N ARG A 36 -6.90 -7.16 -2.96
CA ARG A 36 -8.24 -6.83 -3.49
C ARG A 36 -8.30 -5.45 -4.15
N GLY A 37 -7.56 -4.47 -3.63
CA GLY A 37 -7.47 -3.16 -4.26
C GLY A 37 -6.66 -3.18 -5.56
N PHE A 38 -5.59 -3.98 -5.62
CA PHE A 38 -4.81 -4.20 -6.82
C PHE A 38 -5.61 -4.96 -7.90
N GLU A 39 -6.31 -6.03 -7.52
CA GLU A 39 -7.22 -6.77 -8.41
C GLU A 39 -8.28 -5.86 -9.03
N ALA A 40 -8.81 -4.90 -8.26
CA ALA A 40 -9.79 -3.93 -8.74
C ALA A 40 -9.25 -2.93 -9.77
N GLU A 41 -7.93 -2.78 -9.88
CA GLU A 41 -7.25 -1.94 -10.89
C GLU A 41 -6.63 -2.79 -12.02
N GLY A 42 -6.93 -4.09 -12.09
CA GLY A 42 -6.55 -4.97 -13.21
C GLY A 42 -5.31 -5.86 -12.97
N PHE A 43 -4.69 -5.77 -11.80
CA PHE A 43 -3.55 -6.62 -11.46
C PHE A 43 -3.99 -8.07 -11.21
N SER A 44 -3.14 -9.02 -11.61
CA SER A 44 -3.28 -10.42 -11.21
C SER A 44 -2.52 -10.66 -9.92
N VAL A 45 -3.23 -10.90 -8.81
CA VAL A 45 -2.60 -11.06 -7.49
C VAL A 45 -2.49 -12.54 -7.11
N VAL A 46 -1.25 -12.96 -6.84
CA VAL A 46 -0.94 -14.27 -6.25
C VAL A 46 -0.69 -14.07 -4.76
N ARG A 47 -1.48 -14.75 -3.93
CA ARG A 47 -1.34 -14.68 -2.48
C ARG A 47 -0.16 -15.54 -2.03
N GLY A 48 0.75 -14.92 -1.28
CA GLY A 48 1.83 -15.59 -0.58
C GLY A 48 1.35 -16.31 0.69
N PRO A 49 2.28 -16.76 1.53
CA PRO A 49 1.96 -17.48 2.77
C PRO A 49 1.32 -16.53 3.78
N ASP A 50 0.39 -17.07 4.56
CA ASP A 50 -0.13 -16.42 5.76
C ASP A 50 -0.50 -17.45 6.81
N LEU A 51 -0.41 -17.06 8.07
CA LEU A 51 -0.77 -17.89 9.20
C LEU A 51 -2.24 -18.31 9.16
N ILE A 52 -3.14 -17.51 8.55
CA ILE A 52 -4.55 -17.90 8.40
C ILE A 52 -4.74 -19.11 7.47
N TYR A 53 -3.75 -19.41 6.62
CA TYR A 53 -3.73 -20.58 5.75
C TYR A 53 -2.75 -21.67 6.25
N GLY A 54 -2.15 -21.47 7.43
CA GLY A 54 -1.11 -22.35 7.96
C GLY A 54 0.27 -22.19 7.32
N GLY A 55 0.50 -21.13 6.53
CA GLY A 55 1.80 -20.83 5.91
C GLY A 55 2.65 -19.90 6.76
N ASP A 56 3.96 -20.15 6.83
CA ASP A 56 4.94 -19.24 7.44
C ASP A 56 5.84 -18.62 6.35
N ILE A 57 5.93 -17.29 6.34
CA ILE A 57 6.80 -16.54 5.42
C ILE A 57 8.27 -17.00 5.51
N ARG A 58 8.74 -17.41 6.69
CA ARG A 58 10.12 -17.87 6.91
C ARG A 58 10.46 -19.11 6.07
N GLN A 59 9.45 -19.94 5.81
CA GLN A 59 9.58 -21.17 5.04
C GLN A 59 9.30 -20.96 3.54
N PHE A 60 8.70 -19.83 3.19
CA PHE A 60 8.34 -19.53 1.82
C PHE A 60 9.57 -19.15 0.98
N ARG A 61 9.58 -19.66 -0.24
CA ARG A 61 10.58 -19.39 -1.27
C ARG A 61 9.88 -19.01 -2.55
N VAL A 62 10.43 -18.02 -3.23
CA VAL A 62 9.88 -17.47 -4.47
C VAL A 62 10.86 -17.70 -5.61
N VAL A 63 10.34 -17.98 -6.80
CA VAL A 63 11.16 -18.11 -8.00
C VAL A 63 11.48 -16.69 -8.52
N PRO A 64 12.75 -16.33 -8.74
CA PRO A 64 13.12 -15.01 -9.22
C PRO A 64 12.56 -14.72 -10.62
N GLY A 65 12.24 -13.46 -10.89
CA GLY A 65 11.84 -12.97 -12.22
C GLY A 65 10.47 -13.48 -12.69
N ARG A 66 9.62 -13.90 -11.76
CA ARG A 66 8.25 -14.38 -12.05
C ARG A 66 7.16 -13.37 -11.76
N PHE A 67 7.44 -12.37 -10.92
CA PHE A 67 6.47 -11.36 -10.51
C PHE A 67 7.00 -9.99 -10.91
N ASP A 68 6.14 -9.17 -11.50
CA ASP A 68 6.47 -7.80 -11.86
C ASP A 68 6.54 -6.92 -10.62
N GLY A 69 5.72 -7.25 -9.60
CA GLY A 69 5.63 -6.52 -8.35
C GLY A 69 5.49 -7.41 -7.12
N VAL A 70 5.93 -6.89 -5.97
CA VAL A 70 5.66 -7.48 -4.65
C VAL A 70 4.95 -6.45 -3.77
N ILE A 71 3.81 -6.83 -3.21
CA ILE A 71 3.07 -6.01 -2.23
C ILE A 71 3.08 -6.71 -0.87
N GLY A 72 2.96 -5.96 0.21
CA GLY A 72 2.71 -6.58 1.52
C GLY A 72 2.53 -5.61 2.67
N GLY A 73 1.89 -6.09 3.73
CA GLY A 73 1.71 -5.36 4.99
C GLY A 73 2.27 -6.16 6.17
N PRO A 74 3.60 -6.18 6.38
CA PRO A 74 4.20 -6.91 7.49
C PRO A 74 3.59 -6.46 8.83
N PRO A 75 3.42 -7.37 9.81
CA PRO A 75 2.83 -7.06 11.11
C PRO A 75 3.39 -5.78 11.76
N CYS A 76 2.51 -4.80 11.92
CA CYS A 76 2.83 -3.47 12.44
C CYS A 76 2.78 -3.23 13.96
N PRO A 77 2.34 -4.15 14.86
CA PRO A 77 2.15 -3.82 16.28
C PRO A 77 3.37 -3.16 16.94
N ASP A 78 4.58 -3.67 16.69
CA ASP A 78 5.82 -3.16 17.30
C ASP A 78 6.13 -1.71 16.95
N PHE A 79 5.56 -1.17 15.87
CA PHE A 79 5.78 0.21 15.40
C PHE A 79 4.59 1.13 15.71
N SER A 80 3.54 0.60 16.35
CA SER A 80 2.33 1.35 16.66
C SER A 80 2.47 2.21 17.92
N LYS A 81 2.10 3.49 17.82
CA LYS A 81 2.02 4.40 18.97
C LYS A 81 0.98 4.01 20.01
N ALA A 82 0.03 3.13 19.65
CA ALA A 82 -1.01 2.65 20.56
C ALA A 82 -0.52 1.49 21.45
N ARG A 83 0.67 0.93 21.18
CA ARG A 83 1.26 -0.15 21.96
C ARG A 83 1.73 0.41 23.31
N ARG A 84 1.48 -0.36 24.37
CA ARG A 84 1.82 0.00 25.77
C ARG A 84 2.93 -0.86 26.37
N SER A 85 3.39 -1.88 25.64
CA SER A 85 4.46 -2.80 26.02
C SER A 85 5.76 -2.52 25.25
N GLU A 86 6.86 -3.18 25.62
CA GLU A 86 8.16 -3.12 24.90
C GLU A 86 8.17 -3.95 23.61
N PRO A 87 8.72 -3.47 22.48
CA PRO A 87 8.67 -4.15 21.18
C PRO A 87 9.09 -5.61 21.28
N SER A 88 8.35 -6.53 20.66
CA SER A 88 8.65 -7.96 20.77
C SER A 88 9.76 -8.42 19.82
N GLY A 89 10.19 -7.56 18.89
CA GLY A 89 11.17 -7.88 17.85
C GLY A 89 10.55 -8.59 16.64
N TYR A 90 9.35 -9.14 16.78
CA TYR A 90 8.62 -9.82 15.73
C TYR A 90 8.34 -8.90 14.53
N GLY A 91 8.01 -7.62 14.75
CA GLY A 91 7.80 -6.68 13.66
C GLY A 91 9.06 -6.49 12.81
N LEU A 92 10.23 -6.39 13.45
CA LEU A 92 11.52 -6.26 12.75
C LEU A 92 11.88 -7.54 12.00
N GLU A 93 11.63 -8.70 12.60
CA GLU A 93 11.81 -10.00 11.95
C GLU A 93 10.96 -10.10 10.67
N MET A 94 9.68 -9.75 10.74
CA MET A 94 8.79 -9.80 9.58
C MET A 94 9.15 -8.78 8.49
N LEU A 95 9.70 -7.62 8.85
CA LEU A 95 10.31 -6.71 7.89
C LEU A 95 11.53 -7.35 7.19
N GLY A 96 12.36 -8.08 7.95
CA GLY A 96 13.48 -8.86 7.41
C GLY A 96 13.02 -9.92 6.41
N GLU A 97 11.92 -10.63 6.73
CA GLU A 97 11.33 -11.63 5.82
C GLU A 97 10.71 -11.00 4.56
N PHE A 98 10.03 -9.85 4.69
CA PHE A 98 9.57 -9.08 3.52
C PHE A 98 10.75 -8.72 2.61
N ARG A 99 11.82 -8.15 3.18
CA ARG A 99 13.05 -7.83 2.45
C ARG A 99 13.65 -9.05 1.77
N ARG A 100 13.79 -10.16 2.48
CA ARG A 100 14.34 -11.41 1.93
C ARG A 100 13.57 -11.83 0.68
N VAL A 101 12.24 -11.88 0.77
CA VAL A 101 11.39 -12.32 -0.35
C VAL A 101 11.44 -11.34 -1.53
N VAL A 102 11.47 -10.02 -1.29
CA VAL A 102 11.65 -9.04 -2.39
C VAL A 102 12.98 -9.26 -3.12
N LEU A 103 14.07 -9.44 -2.37
CA LEU A 103 15.40 -9.68 -2.96
C LEU A 103 15.50 -11.03 -3.68
N GLU A 104 14.81 -12.06 -3.18
CA GLU A 104 14.69 -13.35 -3.87
C GLU A 104 13.84 -13.26 -5.14
N ALA A 105 12.68 -12.59 -5.08
CA ALA A 105 11.75 -12.45 -6.20
C ALA A 105 12.32 -11.60 -7.34
N ARG A 106 13.13 -10.59 -7.02
CA ARG A 106 13.67 -9.59 -7.97
C ARG A 106 12.57 -8.97 -8.85
N PRO A 107 11.50 -8.39 -8.27
CA PRO A 107 10.46 -7.74 -9.06
C PRO A 107 10.96 -6.43 -9.68
N LEU A 108 10.21 -5.85 -10.62
CA LEU A 108 10.49 -4.49 -11.12
C LEU A 108 10.25 -3.45 -10.02
N TRP A 109 9.25 -3.70 -9.16
CA TRP A 109 8.90 -2.81 -8.07
C TRP A 109 8.40 -3.55 -6.83
N TRP A 110 8.40 -2.86 -5.69
CA TRP A 110 7.81 -3.35 -4.45
C TRP A 110 7.05 -2.23 -3.74
N LEU A 111 6.01 -2.62 -2.99
CA LEU A 111 5.22 -1.72 -2.17
C LEU A 111 4.97 -2.36 -0.80
N MET A 112 5.35 -1.67 0.27
CA MET A 112 5.13 -2.09 1.63
C MET A 112 4.22 -1.10 2.37
N GLU A 113 3.13 -1.60 2.93
CA GLU A 113 2.30 -0.83 3.86
C GLU A 113 2.73 -1.08 5.31
N ASN A 114 2.67 -0.01 6.12
CA ASN A 114 2.78 -0.12 7.57
C ASN A 114 2.19 1.12 8.28
N VAL A 115 2.41 1.22 9.59
CA VAL A 115 2.16 2.42 10.39
C VAL A 115 3.34 3.40 10.34
N ALA A 116 3.10 4.66 10.68
CA ALA A 116 4.07 5.75 10.54
C ALA A 116 5.40 5.57 11.32
N GLY A 117 5.43 4.70 12.34
CA GLY A 117 6.63 4.41 13.14
C GLY A 117 7.59 3.41 12.49
N VAL A 118 7.25 2.81 11.35
CA VAL A 118 8.08 1.82 10.67
C VAL A 118 9.42 2.44 10.20
N PRO A 119 10.56 1.73 10.33
CA PRO A 119 11.84 2.18 9.76
C PRO A 119 11.80 2.26 8.23
N ASP A 120 12.76 2.99 7.66
CA ASP A 120 12.95 3.02 6.21
C ASP A 120 13.43 1.66 5.69
N MET A 121 12.79 1.17 4.64
CA MET A 121 13.14 -0.07 3.93
C MET A 121 13.90 0.30 2.66
N VAL A 122 15.24 0.39 2.74
CA VAL A 122 16.09 0.69 1.58
C VAL A 122 16.71 -0.60 1.07
N LEU A 123 16.33 -1.00 -0.14
CA LEU A 123 16.76 -2.26 -0.73
C LEU A 123 17.82 -2.04 -1.81
N PRO A 124 18.92 -2.82 -1.82
CA PRO A 124 19.89 -2.76 -2.91
C PRO A 124 19.23 -3.00 -4.27
N GLY A 125 19.57 -2.16 -5.25
CA GLY A 125 19.02 -2.27 -6.61
C GLY A 125 17.63 -1.65 -6.80
N TYR A 126 17.07 -0.96 -5.80
CA TYR A 126 15.79 -0.26 -5.91
C TYR A 126 15.92 1.19 -5.45
N SER A 127 15.14 2.08 -6.07
CA SER A 127 14.85 3.38 -5.49
C SER A 127 14.03 3.24 -4.20
N HIS A 128 13.91 4.35 -3.47
CA HIS A 128 13.11 4.41 -2.25
C HIS A 128 12.23 5.66 -2.23
N GLN A 129 10.94 5.44 -2.02
CA GLN A 129 9.95 6.47 -1.79
C GLN A 129 9.18 6.18 -0.52
N ARG A 130 8.88 7.24 0.20
CA ARG A 130 8.08 7.23 1.42
C ARG A 130 6.81 8.05 1.16
N ILE A 131 5.62 7.47 1.37
CA ILE A 131 4.32 8.05 0.97
C ILE A 131 3.29 7.85 2.10
N ASP A 132 2.97 8.94 2.80
CA ASP A 132 1.93 8.96 3.85
C ASP A 132 0.54 9.19 3.24
N ILE A 133 -0.44 8.31 3.46
CA ILE A 133 -1.83 8.51 3.01
C ILE A 133 -2.83 8.32 4.14
N ASN A 134 -3.77 9.26 4.29
CA ASN A 134 -4.95 9.05 5.13
C ASN A 134 -6.11 8.48 4.30
N ALA A 135 -6.89 7.56 4.88
CA ALA A 135 -8.07 6.98 4.22
C ALA A 135 -9.06 8.06 3.78
N SER A 136 -9.12 9.19 4.51
CA SER A 136 -9.94 10.35 4.13
C SER A 136 -9.52 11.00 2.82
N GLU A 137 -8.26 10.86 2.40
CA GLU A 137 -7.74 11.30 1.09
C GLU A 137 -8.07 10.31 -0.03
N CYS A 138 -8.61 9.12 0.30
CA CYS A 138 -9.07 8.10 -0.63
C CYS A 138 -10.60 8.02 -0.73
N GLY A 139 -11.32 9.01 -0.18
CA GLY A 139 -12.78 9.05 -0.19
C GLY A 139 -13.46 8.24 0.92
N LEU A 140 -12.68 7.59 1.80
CA LEU A 140 -13.22 6.81 2.92
C LEU A 140 -13.52 7.69 4.13
N GLN A 141 -14.58 7.34 4.85
CA GLN A 141 -15.05 8.09 6.03
C GLN A 141 -14.29 7.70 7.31
N GLN A 142 -12.97 7.60 7.24
CA GLN A 142 -12.14 7.08 8.32
C GLN A 142 -10.85 7.90 8.45
N ASN A 143 -10.48 8.27 9.68
CA ASN A 143 -9.17 8.83 9.99
C ASN A 143 -8.17 7.70 10.23
N ARG A 144 -7.60 7.17 9.15
CA ARG A 144 -6.61 6.09 9.17
C ARG A 144 -5.41 6.51 8.34
N LEU A 145 -4.38 7.01 9.02
CA LEU A 145 -3.10 7.30 8.39
C LEU A 145 -2.30 6.00 8.23
N ARG A 146 -1.86 5.74 7.01
CA ARG A 146 -0.95 4.65 6.66
C ARG A 146 0.26 5.12 5.90
N HIS A 147 1.27 4.30 6.00
CA HIS A 147 2.61 4.58 5.59
C HIS A 147 2.99 3.60 4.50
N PHE A 148 3.15 4.09 3.28
CA PHE A 148 3.57 3.27 2.15
C PHE A 148 5.03 3.56 1.83
N GLN A 149 5.81 2.51 1.65
CA GLN A 149 7.15 2.57 1.11
C GLN A 149 7.18 1.86 -0.22
N PHE A 150 7.80 2.48 -1.22
CA PHE A 150 7.84 1.97 -2.59
C PHE A 150 9.26 2.03 -3.13
N GLY A 151 9.62 1.05 -3.96
CA GLY A 151 10.87 1.09 -4.71
C GLY A 151 10.71 0.48 -6.09
N HIS A 152 11.48 0.99 -7.04
CA HIS A 152 11.52 0.54 -8.43
C HIS A 152 12.97 0.32 -8.87
N CYS A 153 13.26 -0.73 -9.65
CA CYS A 153 14.62 -1.06 -10.07
C CYS A 153 15.24 0.01 -10.98
N ASP A 154 14.43 0.56 -11.89
CA ASP A 154 14.85 1.65 -12.80
C ASP A 154 14.63 3.05 -12.22
N GLY A 155 14.25 3.15 -10.93
CA GLY A 155 14.09 4.44 -10.27
C GLY A 155 12.79 5.20 -10.56
N LEU A 156 11.84 4.61 -11.30
CA LEU A 156 10.55 5.25 -11.59
C LEU A 156 9.83 5.73 -10.33
N VAL A 157 9.16 6.87 -10.47
CA VAL A 157 8.54 7.62 -9.37
C VAL A 157 7.05 7.28 -9.26
N LEU A 158 6.60 7.05 -8.03
CA LEU A 158 5.21 6.74 -7.70
C LEU A 158 4.55 8.00 -7.17
N THR A 159 3.60 8.50 -7.95
CA THR A 159 2.69 9.56 -7.53
C THR A 159 1.28 9.03 -7.48
N VAL A 160 0.48 9.60 -6.57
CA VAL A 160 -0.89 9.18 -6.34
C VAL A 160 -1.85 10.34 -6.48
N ASN A 161 -2.99 10.09 -7.11
CA ASN A 161 -4.06 11.07 -7.19
C ASN A 161 -4.89 11.06 -5.90
N ARG A 162 -4.69 12.07 -5.05
CA ARG A 162 -5.38 12.18 -3.76
C ARG A 162 -6.68 12.95 -3.92
N LEU A 163 -7.77 12.41 -3.39
CA LEU A 163 -9.04 13.11 -3.31
C LEU A 163 -9.00 14.19 -2.21
N PRO A 164 -9.88 15.20 -2.28
CA PRO A 164 -10.11 16.11 -1.16
C PRO A 164 -10.37 15.33 0.13
N ALA A 165 -9.62 15.65 1.19
CA ALA A 165 -9.74 14.93 2.45
C ALA A 165 -11.15 15.11 3.04
N ARG A 166 -11.81 14.00 3.34
CA ARG A 166 -13.08 14.03 4.09
C ARG A 166 -12.89 14.66 5.47
N VAL A 167 -13.86 15.48 5.87
CA VAL A 167 -13.90 16.12 7.20
C VAL A 167 -14.75 15.33 8.19
N ASP A 168 -15.75 14.62 7.69
CA ASP A 168 -16.74 13.86 8.44
C ASP A 168 -16.23 12.46 8.79
N VAL A 169 -15.03 12.35 9.37
CA VAL A 169 -14.33 11.06 9.53
C VAL A 169 -14.59 10.38 10.87
N GLU A 170 -14.68 9.05 10.85
CA GLU A 170 -14.69 8.23 12.07
C GLU A 170 -13.26 7.85 12.53
N PRO A 171 -13.07 7.46 13.80
CA PRO A 171 -11.81 6.88 14.27
C PRO A 171 -11.38 5.64 13.48
N CYS A 172 -10.07 5.43 13.41
CA CYS A 172 -9.46 4.26 12.75
C CYS A 172 -10.06 2.94 13.26
N CYS A 173 -10.52 2.07 12.36
CA CYS A 173 -10.78 0.66 12.58
C CYS A 173 -9.56 0.00 13.23
N THR A 174 -9.77 -0.73 14.32
CA THR A 174 -8.69 -1.45 15.00
C THR A 174 -8.98 -2.94 15.02
N ALA A 175 -7.93 -3.74 15.01
CA ALA A 175 -8.05 -5.20 15.07
C ALA A 175 -8.63 -5.71 16.41
N SER A 176 -8.62 -4.87 17.44
CA SER A 176 -9.23 -5.15 18.75
C SER A 176 -10.70 -4.77 18.85
N GLU A 177 -11.27 -4.10 17.85
CA GLU A 177 -12.62 -3.52 17.98
C GLU A 177 -13.72 -4.56 18.19
N GLY A 178 -13.56 -5.77 17.64
CA GLY A 178 -14.54 -6.84 17.79
C GLY A 178 -14.83 -7.26 19.23
N THR A 179 -13.93 -6.95 20.17
CA THR A 179 -14.05 -7.25 21.62
C THR A 179 -14.38 -6.02 22.46
N GLN A 180 -14.52 -4.84 21.87
CA GLN A 180 -14.79 -3.60 22.59
C GLN A 180 -16.30 -3.42 22.83
N GLN A 181 -16.65 -2.77 23.95
CA GLN A 181 -18.02 -2.26 24.15
C GLN A 181 -18.28 -1.12 23.18
N GLY A 182 -19.49 -1.05 22.61
CA GLY A 182 -19.84 -0.02 21.63
C GLY A 182 -19.12 -0.17 20.28
N LYS A 183 -18.60 -1.36 19.96
CA LYS A 183 -18.03 -1.65 18.63
C LYS A 183 -19.01 -1.28 17.52
N ARG A 184 -18.48 -0.84 16.38
CA ARG A 184 -19.30 -0.57 15.21
C ARG A 184 -19.94 -1.85 14.70
N ASP A 185 -21.10 -1.70 14.08
CA ASP A 185 -21.72 -2.79 13.32
C ASP A 185 -20.76 -3.35 12.27
N TRP A 186 -20.88 -4.64 11.96
CA TRP A 186 -19.95 -5.34 11.07
C TRP A 186 -19.93 -4.75 9.65
N LEU A 187 -21.10 -4.42 9.10
CA LEU A 187 -21.18 -3.82 7.77
C LEU A 187 -20.53 -2.44 7.78
N ARG A 188 -20.81 -1.62 8.81
CA ARG A 188 -20.19 -0.29 8.93
C ARG A 188 -18.67 -0.39 9.05
N PHE A 189 -18.16 -1.31 9.86
CA PHE A 189 -16.72 -1.56 10.00
C PHE A 189 -16.06 -1.95 8.68
N CYS A 190 -16.73 -2.80 7.88
CA CYS A 190 -16.30 -3.18 6.54
C CYS A 190 -16.29 -1.98 5.57
N GLN A 191 -17.35 -1.17 5.56
CA GLN A 191 -17.48 0.00 4.68
C GLN A 191 -16.35 1.01 4.91
N LEU A 192 -15.93 1.21 6.16
CA LEU A 192 -14.81 2.09 6.49
C LEU A 192 -13.46 1.59 5.94
N GLN A 193 -13.35 0.29 5.66
CA GLN A 193 -12.19 -0.35 5.03
C GLN A 193 -12.36 -0.52 3.50
N GLY A 194 -13.40 0.08 2.89
CA GLY A 194 -13.65 0.02 1.44
C GLY A 194 -14.45 -1.20 0.97
N LEU A 195 -15.00 -1.99 1.89
CA LEU A 195 -15.85 -3.14 1.59
C LEU A 195 -17.33 -2.70 1.63
N ARG A 196 -17.82 -2.15 0.51
CA ARG A 196 -19.14 -1.48 0.42
C ARG A 196 -20.31 -2.37 0.87
N ASP A 197 -20.30 -3.62 0.42
CA ASP A 197 -21.33 -4.61 0.69
C ASP A 197 -20.95 -5.57 1.84
N GLY A 198 -19.87 -5.26 2.56
CA GLY A 198 -19.28 -6.16 3.53
C GLY A 198 -18.40 -7.24 2.90
N ILE A 199 -17.96 -8.17 3.74
CA ILE A 199 -17.27 -9.39 3.34
C ILE A 199 -17.79 -10.54 4.20
N ASP A 200 -17.99 -11.70 3.58
CA ASP A 200 -18.29 -12.92 4.30
C ASP A 200 -17.01 -13.71 4.58
N LEU A 201 -16.87 -14.14 5.82
CA LEU A 201 -15.75 -14.91 6.34
C LEU A 201 -16.34 -16.03 7.22
N PRO A 202 -16.96 -17.04 6.60
CA PRO A 202 -17.80 -18.01 7.32
C PRO A 202 -17.00 -18.85 8.31
N ALA A 203 -15.72 -19.12 8.02
CA ALA A 203 -14.83 -19.86 8.91
C ALA A 203 -14.33 -19.05 10.13
N PHE A 204 -14.61 -17.74 10.19
CA PHE A 204 -14.07 -16.85 11.22
C PHE A 204 -15.14 -16.55 12.27
N THR A 205 -14.76 -16.63 13.55
CA THR A 205 -15.56 -16.06 14.64
C THR A 205 -15.72 -14.55 14.43
N LEU A 206 -16.76 -13.95 15.02
CA LEU A 206 -16.96 -12.50 14.91
C LEU A 206 -15.71 -11.70 15.30
N GLY A 207 -15.08 -12.03 16.42
CA GLY A 207 -13.83 -11.37 16.84
C GLY A 207 -12.69 -11.52 15.82
N ALA A 208 -12.56 -12.70 15.22
CA ALA A 208 -11.57 -12.95 14.18
C ALA A 208 -11.85 -12.14 12.89
N ARG A 209 -13.12 -11.94 12.53
CA ARG A 209 -13.52 -11.10 11.39
C ARG A 209 -13.07 -9.65 11.55
N TYR A 210 -13.37 -9.04 12.70
CA TYR A 210 -12.90 -7.67 13.01
C TYR A 210 -11.39 -7.57 13.05
N ARG A 211 -10.70 -8.58 13.60
CA ARG A 211 -9.23 -8.62 13.61
C ARG A 211 -8.66 -8.63 12.20
N ALA A 212 -9.17 -9.52 11.34
CA ALA A 212 -8.70 -9.67 9.98
C ALA A 212 -8.92 -8.40 9.14
N VAL A 213 -10.15 -7.88 9.12
CA VAL A 213 -10.48 -6.67 8.35
C VAL A 213 -9.83 -5.41 8.97
N GLY A 214 -9.73 -5.33 10.30
CA GLY A 214 -9.14 -4.19 10.99
C GLY A 214 -7.63 -4.06 10.80
N ASN A 215 -6.92 -5.18 10.62
CA ASN A 215 -5.50 -5.20 10.25
C ASN A 215 -5.27 -4.88 8.77
N GLY A 216 -6.23 -5.17 7.89
CA GLY A 216 -6.06 -4.96 6.45
C GLY A 216 -5.86 -3.50 6.04
N VAL A 217 -5.23 -3.32 4.88
CA VAL A 217 -5.16 -2.02 4.19
C VAL A 217 -6.55 -1.69 3.63
N PRO A 218 -7.10 -0.49 3.85
CA PRO A 218 -8.36 -0.10 3.20
C PRO A 218 -8.29 -0.28 1.68
N VAL A 219 -9.31 -0.87 1.08
CA VAL A 219 -9.31 -1.25 -0.34
C VAL A 219 -9.08 -0.02 -1.23
N ASP A 220 -9.73 1.11 -0.95
CA ASP A 220 -9.58 2.34 -1.74
C ASP A 220 -8.17 2.97 -1.64
N MET A 221 -7.44 2.75 -0.53
CA MET A 221 -6.01 3.12 -0.48
C MET A 221 -5.18 2.23 -1.40
N ALA A 222 -5.45 0.92 -1.38
CA ALA A 222 -4.75 -0.04 -2.22
C ALA A 222 -5.01 0.23 -3.72
N ARG A 223 -6.25 0.57 -4.09
CA ARG A 223 -6.61 1.02 -5.44
C ARG A 223 -5.83 2.27 -5.86
N MET A 224 -5.74 3.27 -4.98
CA MET A 224 -4.97 4.49 -5.25
C MET A 224 -3.48 4.18 -5.50
N MET A 225 -2.89 3.26 -4.75
CA MET A 225 -1.51 2.82 -4.97
C MET A 225 -1.36 2.09 -6.31
N ALA A 226 -2.24 1.13 -6.57
CA ALA A 226 -2.23 0.34 -7.79
C ALA A 226 -2.37 1.24 -9.04
N SER A 227 -3.33 2.17 -9.04
CA SER A 227 -3.50 3.16 -10.10
C SER A 227 -2.26 4.04 -10.31
N GLY A 228 -1.60 4.45 -9.22
CA GLY A 228 -0.33 5.19 -9.29
C GLY A 228 0.80 4.36 -9.90
N ILE A 229 0.86 3.06 -9.61
CA ILE A 229 1.85 2.14 -10.18
C ILE A 229 1.63 1.92 -11.69
N LEU A 230 0.38 1.95 -12.15
CA LEU A 230 0.08 1.91 -13.59
C LEU A 230 0.50 3.18 -14.33
N SER A 231 0.77 4.26 -13.60
CA SER A 231 1.11 5.59 -14.13
C SER A 231 2.47 6.08 -13.61
N LEU A 232 3.39 5.15 -13.36
CA LEU A 232 4.77 5.48 -12.96
C LEU A 232 5.41 6.42 -13.99
N ARG A 233 6.23 7.34 -13.49
CA ARG A 233 6.91 8.35 -14.33
C ARG A 233 8.41 8.33 -14.11
N ASP A 234 9.13 8.79 -15.13
CA ASP A 234 10.56 9.04 -15.00
C ASP A 234 10.80 10.13 -13.93
N PRO A 235 11.85 10.01 -13.10
CA PRO A 235 12.24 11.06 -12.15
C PRO A 235 12.40 12.46 -12.75
N ASP A 236 12.77 12.57 -14.03
CA ASP A 236 12.94 13.85 -14.71
C ASP A 236 11.61 14.51 -15.09
N ASP A 237 10.53 13.71 -15.23
CA ASP A 237 9.20 14.17 -15.62
C ASP A 237 8.35 14.65 -14.44
N VAL A 238 8.76 14.35 -13.19
CA VAL A 238 7.96 14.66 -12.02
C VAL A 238 8.79 15.11 -10.81
N LYS A 239 8.39 16.23 -10.23
CA LYS A 239 8.95 16.71 -8.95
C LYS A 239 8.03 16.31 -7.81
N VAL A 240 8.56 15.53 -6.87
CA VAL A 240 7.84 15.14 -5.66
C VAL A 240 8.25 15.99 -4.46
N CYS A 241 7.30 16.15 -3.54
CA CYS A 241 7.42 16.93 -2.33
C CYS A 241 8.54 16.40 -1.44
N GLN A 242 9.49 17.28 -1.10
CA GLN A 242 10.67 16.93 -0.30
C GLN A 242 10.34 16.44 1.11
N CYS A 243 9.10 16.60 1.61
CA CYS A 243 8.74 16.04 2.92
C CYS A 243 8.61 14.51 2.92
N GLY A 244 8.60 13.87 1.74
CA GLY A 244 8.38 12.44 1.58
C GLY A 244 6.91 12.08 1.75
N CYS A 245 6.00 12.84 1.13
CA CYS A 245 4.58 12.50 1.09
C CYS A 245 4.10 12.04 -0.29
N GLY A 246 4.99 11.96 -1.28
CA GLY A 246 4.64 11.58 -2.66
C GLY A 246 3.71 12.55 -3.40
N ARG A 247 3.42 13.74 -2.85
CA ARG A 247 2.67 14.78 -3.57
C ARG A 247 3.56 15.47 -4.59
N GLU A 248 3.03 15.77 -5.75
CA GLU A 248 3.73 16.57 -6.76
C GLU A 248 3.90 18.02 -6.32
N VAL A 249 4.94 18.66 -6.85
CA VAL A 249 5.22 20.08 -6.67
C VAL A 249 5.56 20.70 -8.01
N GLU A 250 5.09 21.93 -8.23
CA GLU A 250 5.26 22.63 -9.50
C GLU A 250 6.23 23.80 -9.38
N GLY A 251 6.82 24.18 -10.52
CA GLY A 251 7.71 25.33 -10.63
C GLY A 251 8.92 25.25 -9.68
N ARG A 252 9.04 26.26 -8.81
CA ARG A 252 10.13 26.37 -7.81
C ARG A 252 9.75 25.79 -6.44
N ALA A 253 8.52 25.29 -6.27
CA ALA A 253 8.09 24.76 -4.99
C ALA A 253 8.84 23.47 -4.63
N ARG A 254 9.27 23.37 -3.37
CA ARG A 254 9.90 22.15 -2.82
C ARG A 254 8.94 21.33 -1.95
N LEU A 255 7.85 21.95 -1.50
CA LEU A 255 6.92 21.41 -0.52
C LEU A 255 5.49 21.69 -0.95
N ALA A 256 4.68 20.64 -1.05
CA ALA A 256 3.35 20.70 -1.64
C ALA A 256 2.34 21.51 -0.82
N THR A 257 2.39 21.45 0.51
CA THR A 257 1.37 22.08 1.38
C THR A 257 1.98 22.76 2.62
N PRO A 258 1.24 23.65 3.31
CA PRO A 258 1.65 24.17 4.61
C PRO A 258 1.95 23.07 5.64
N ALA A 259 1.18 21.97 5.62
CA ALA A 259 1.44 20.81 6.46
C ALA A 259 2.78 20.13 6.13
N CYS A 260 3.16 20.06 4.84
CA CYS A 260 4.47 19.56 4.42
C CYS A 260 5.60 20.45 4.95
N ARG A 261 5.43 21.79 4.91
CA ARG A 261 6.37 22.75 5.52
C ARG A 261 6.53 22.51 7.01
N LYS A 262 5.43 22.34 7.75
CA LYS A 262 5.49 22.08 9.19
C LYS A 262 6.16 20.75 9.52
N ARG A 263 5.92 19.71 8.70
CA ARG A 263 6.56 18.39 8.85
C ARG A 263 8.07 18.48 8.67
N GLN A 264 8.53 19.18 7.64
CA GLN A 264 9.96 19.41 7.41
C GLN A 264 10.62 20.26 8.51
N GLN A 265 9.92 21.29 8.99
CA GLN A 265 10.37 22.06 10.15
C GLN A 265 10.59 21.14 11.36
N ARG A 266 9.58 20.34 11.73
CA ARG A 266 9.67 19.41 12.87
C ARG A 266 10.81 18.41 12.71
N LYS A 267 11.03 17.85 11.51
CA LYS A 267 12.16 16.93 11.24
C LYS A 267 13.50 17.62 11.52
N ARG A 268 13.69 18.87 11.07
CA ARG A 268 14.90 19.66 11.34
C ARG A 268 15.07 19.95 12.83
N ASP A 269 13.99 20.34 13.50
CA ASP A 269 14.00 20.66 14.93
C ASP A 269 14.36 19.41 15.76
N SER A 270 13.84 18.23 15.40
CA SER A 270 14.15 16.95 16.07
C SER A 270 15.55 16.41 15.74
N ALA A 271 16.06 16.62 14.52
CA ALA A 271 17.42 16.25 14.15
C ALA A 271 18.49 17.05 14.91
N GLY A 272 18.15 18.26 15.36
CA GLY A 272 18.98 19.04 16.28
C GLY A 272 19.05 18.46 17.70
N VAL A 273 18.15 17.53 18.06
CA VAL A 273 18.02 16.95 19.40
C VAL A 273 18.55 15.50 19.47
N ILE A 274 18.57 14.76 18.35
CA ILE A 274 18.96 13.34 18.32
C ILE A 274 20.17 13.15 17.39
N ARG A 275 21.38 13.20 17.96
CA ARG A 275 22.57 12.55 17.37
C ARG A 275 22.72 11.17 18.01
N SER A 276 22.11 10.13 17.43
CA SER A 276 22.54 8.72 17.49
C SER A 276 21.38 7.80 17.05
N SER A 277 21.75 6.66 16.45
CA SER A 277 20.94 5.54 15.97
C SER A 277 20.12 5.73 14.69
N LEU A 278 20.82 5.79 13.55
CA LEU A 278 20.33 5.21 12.30
C LEU A 278 20.44 3.68 12.43
N VAL A 279 19.32 3.01 12.67
CA VAL A 279 19.21 1.58 12.35
C VAL A 279 18.68 1.51 10.91
N THR A 280 19.62 1.51 9.96
CA THR A 280 19.34 1.08 8.60
C THR A 280 19.33 -0.44 8.63
N LEU A 281 18.18 -1.06 8.33
CA LEU A 281 18.12 -2.50 8.09
C LEU A 281 18.70 -2.78 6.70
#